data_AF-A0A970Y4B4-F1
#
_entry.id   AF-A0A970Y4B4-F1
#
_cell.length_a   1.000
_cell.length_b   1.000
_cell.length_c   1.000
_cell.angle_alpha   90.00
_cell.angle_beta   90.00
_cell.angle_gamma   90.00
#
_symmetry.space_group_name_H-M   'P 1'
#
loop_
_entity.id
_entity.type
_entity.pdbx_description
1 polymer ?
#
loop_
_entity_poly.entity_id
_entity_poly.type
_entity_poly.pdbx_seq_one_letter_code
_entity_poly.pdbx_strand_id
1 'polypeptide(L)'
;MNLDREKSPLPWTVAFQKRFSTALKMAFVAVLTLLLLIPLAMVRSVLEERLARRDKAVNEITSTWGKEQVLTGPILIIPYTSDQETWEEVVIDGRRERAERIQSLRRQAYFMPSVFKADGRIRPERRHRGIYETVVYRGTLNLSGSFARPSFEEWNVDPARIL
;
A
#
# COMPACT_ATOMS: atom_id res chain seq x y z
N MET A 1 18.09 -66.86 72.14
CA MET A 1 17.04 -65.84 71.98
C MET A 1 17.62 -64.79 71.05
N ASN A 2 17.52 -65.03 69.75
CA ASN A 2 18.26 -64.30 68.72
C ASN A 2 17.60 -62.95 68.42
N LEU A 3 18.47 -61.95 68.24
CA LEU A 3 18.18 -60.55 68.01
C LEU A 3 18.02 -60.28 66.51
N ASP A 4 16.79 -60.17 66.03
CA ASP A 4 16.51 -59.58 64.72
C ASP A 4 16.14 -58.11 64.89
N ARG A 5 17.17 -57.24 64.87
CA ARG A 5 16.98 -55.80 64.69
C ARG A 5 16.89 -55.51 63.19
N GLU A 6 15.67 -55.34 62.71
CA GLU A 6 15.36 -54.83 61.39
C GLU A 6 15.91 -53.39 61.26
N LYS A 7 16.95 -53.22 60.44
CA LYS A 7 17.52 -51.89 60.14
C LYS A 7 16.61 -51.16 59.16
N SER A 8 15.74 -50.29 59.67
CA SER A 8 15.00 -49.33 58.86
C SER A 8 15.96 -48.39 58.11
N PRO A 9 15.77 -48.11 56.81
CA PRO A 9 16.68 -47.28 56.03
C PRO A 9 16.71 -45.83 56.54
N LEU A 10 17.90 -45.23 56.58
CA LEU A 10 18.13 -43.87 57.07
C LEU A 10 17.42 -42.81 56.19
N PRO A 11 16.82 -41.75 56.78
CA PRO A 11 15.91 -40.83 56.08
C PRO A 11 16.57 -39.98 54.98
N TRP A 12 17.91 -39.83 54.98
CA TRP A 12 18.62 -39.00 54.01
C TRP A 12 18.78 -39.67 52.62
N THR A 13 18.79 -41.01 52.54
CA THR A 13 18.96 -41.74 51.26
C THR A 13 17.67 -41.74 50.44
N VAL A 14 16.52 -41.97 51.08
CA VAL A 14 15.20 -41.93 50.45
C VAL A 14 14.86 -40.54 49.90
N ALA A 15 15.33 -39.46 50.55
CA ALA A 15 15.15 -38.10 50.06
C ALA A 15 15.94 -37.83 48.77
N PHE A 16 17.19 -38.29 48.68
CA PHE A 16 18.01 -38.16 47.47
C PHE A 16 17.45 -38.99 46.29
N GLN A 17 17.02 -40.22 46.57
CA GLN A 17 16.49 -41.14 45.56
C GLN A 17 15.12 -40.66 45.00
N LYS A 18 14.24 -40.09 45.85
CA LYS A 18 12.99 -39.46 45.40
C LYS A 18 13.24 -38.20 44.56
N ARG A 19 14.25 -37.38 44.90
CA ARG A 19 14.63 -36.20 44.11
C ARG A 19 15.15 -36.57 42.73
N PHE A 20 15.98 -37.61 42.63
CA PHE A 20 16.48 -38.10 41.33
C PHE A 20 15.35 -38.64 40.43
N SER A 21 14.40 -39.40 41.00
CA SER A 21 13.21 -39.87 40.27
C SER A 21 12.33 -38.71 39.77
N THR A 22 12.21 -37.63 40.56
CA THR A 22 11.44 -36.44 40.17
C THR A 22 12.13 -35.68 39.04
N ALA A 23 13.45 -35.51 39.10
CA ALA A 23 14.23 -34.88 38.04
C ALA A 23 14.13 -35.65 36.70
N LEU A 24 14.17 -36.99 36.75
CA LEU A 24 14.03 -37.83 35.56
C LEU A 24 12.63 -37.70 34.93
N LYS A 25 11.57 -37.63 35.76
CA LYS A 25 10.19 -37.38 35.28
C LYS A 25 10.07 -36.01 34.61
N MET A 26 10.68 -34.97 35.19
CA MET A 26 10.70 -33.63 34.60
C MET A 26 11.45 -33.60 33.27
N ALA A 27 12.61 -34.28 33.19
CA ALA A 27 13.37 -34.41 31.95
C ALA A 27 12.55 -35.13 30.86
N PHE A 28 11.84 -36.20 31.22
CA PHE A 28 10.95 -36.90 30.29
C PHE A 28 9.84 -35.99 29.75
N VAL A 29 9.18 -35.22 30.62
CA VAL A 29 8.17 -34.24 30.20
C VAL A 29 8.76 -33.16 29.29
N ALA A 30 9.96 -32.67 29.59
CA ALA A 30 10.65 -31.68 28.74
C ALA A 30 10.95 -32.24 27.34
N VAL A 31 11.47 -33.47 27.25
CA VAL A 31 11.72 -34.16 25.97
C VAL A 31 10.42 -34.39 25.20
N LEU A 32 9.35 -34.81 25.88
CA LEU A 32 8.05 -35.01 25.25
C LEU A 32 7.48 -33.70 24.69
N THR A 33 7.64 -32.60 25.45
CA THR A 33 7.24 -31.25 25.02
C THR A 33 8.03 -30.79 23.80
N LEU A 34 9.35 -31.05 23.77
CA LEU A 34 10.22 -30.79 22.63
C LEU A 34 9.81 -31.60 21.40
N LEU A 35 9.46 -32.87 21.57
CA LEU A 35 8.94 -33.72 20.49
C LEU A 35 7.64 -33.17 19.93
N LEU A 36 6.74 -32.67 20.78
CA LEU A 36 5.47 -32.05 20.37
C LEU A 36 5.62 -30.71 19.66
N LEU A 37 6.76 -30.01 19.80
CA LEU A 37 7.03 -28.79 19.04
C LEU A 37 7.21 -29.07 17.54
N ILE A 38 7.70 -30.26 17.17
CA ILE A 38 7.90 -30.65 15.77
C ILE A 38 6.57 -30.64 14.99
N PRO A 39 5.52 -31.41 15.39
CA PRO A 39 4.24 -31.40 14.67
C PRO A 39 3.57 -30.03 14.74
N LEU A 40 3.73 -29.27 15.84
CA LEU A 40 3.20 -27.92 15.94
C LEU A 40 3.83 -26.98 14.90
N ALA A 41 5.15 -27.04 14.72
CA ALA A 41 5.86 -26.26 13.71
C ALA A 41 5.42 -26.65 12.28
N MET A 42 5.21 -27.94 12.02
CA MET A 42 4.70 -28.42 10.72
C MET A 42 3.31 -27.86 10.41
N VAL A 43 2.39 -27.88 11.38
CA VAL A 43 1.04 -27.31 11.20
C VAL A 43 1.10 -25.81 10.94
N ARG A 44 1.94 -25.08 11.68
CA ARG A 44 2.15 -23.64 11.46
C ARG A 44 2.68 -23.36 10.05
N SER A 45 3.67 -24.12 9.59
CA SER A 45 4.22 -23.97 8.24
C SER A 45 3.16 -24.16 7.14
N VAL A 46 2.31 -25.19 7.26
CA VAL A 46 1.22 -25.42 6.30
C VAL A 46 0.17 -24.31 6.36
N LEU A 47 -0.13 -23.80 7.56
CA LEU A 47 -1.06 -22.69 7.72
C LEU A 47 -0.53 -21.41 7.07
N GLU A 48 0.74 -21.09 7.30
CA GLU A 48 1.42 -19.94 6.67
C GLU A 48 1.41 -20.05 5.16
N GLU A 49 1.68 -21.23 4.60
CA GLU A 49 1.59 -21.46 3.16
C GLU A 49 0.18 -21.20 2.62
N ARG A 50 -0.86 -21.65 3.33
CA ARG A 50 -2.26 -21.43 2.94
C ARG A 50 -2.64 -19.95 2.96
N LEU A 51 -2.23 -19.22 4.00
CA LEU A 51 -2.45 -17.79 4.09
C LEU A 51 -1.72 -17.05 2.96
N ALA A 52 -0.44 -17.35 2.73
CA ALA A 52 0.34 -16.75 1.66
C ALA A 52 -0.26 -17.02 0.26
N ARG A 53 -0.74 -18.25 0.00
CA ARG A 53 -1.40 -18.57 -1.27
C ARG A 53 -2.74 -17.82 -1.43
N ARG A 54 -3.53 -17.69 -0.36
CA ARG A 54 -4.77 -16.91 -0.37
C ARG A 54 -4.47 -15.44 -0.69
N ASP A 55 -3.52 -14.83 0.00
CA ASP A 55 -3.18 -13.42 -0.18
C ASP A 55 -2.62 -13.15 -1.57
N LYS A 56 -1.80 -14.07 -2.10
CA LYS A 56 -1.32 -14.01 -3.48
C LYS A 56 -2.48 -14.07 -4.48
N ALA A 57 -3.43 -14.99 -4.29
CA ALA A 57 -4.59 -15.10 -5.17
C ALA A 57 -5.47 -13.84 -5.14
N VAL A 58 -5.71 -13.27 -3.95
CA VAL A 58 -6.44 -12.00 -3.80
C VAL A 58 -5.70 -10.90 -4.56
N ASN A 59 -4.42 -10.68 -4.26
CA ASN A 59 -3.62 -9.63 -4.90
C ASN A 59 -3.56 -9.77 -6.43
N GLU A 60 -3.46 -11.00 -6.94
CA GLU A 60 -3.44 -11.23 -8.37
C GLU A 60 -4.77 -10.86 -9.02
N ILE A 61 -5.90 -11.24 -8.40
CA ILE A 61 -7.23 -10.83 -8.86
C ILE A 61 -7.36 -9.29 -8.82
N THR A 62 -7.01 -8.62 -7.72
CA THR A 62 -7.09 -7.15 -7.64
C THR A 62 -6.16 -6.47 -8.64
N SER A 63 -4.98 -7.05 -8.93
CA SER A 63 -4.06 -6.48 -9.90
C SER A 63 -4.58 -6.51 -11.34
N THR A 64 -5.35 -7.54 -11.71
CA THR A 64 -5.96 -7.66 -13.03
C THR A 64 -7.23 -6.82 -13.17
N TRP A 65 -7.96 -6.58 -12.07
CA TRP A 65 -9.24 -5.87 -12.07
C TRP A 65 -9.14 -4.37 -11.80
N GLY A 66 -7.98 -3.91 -11.34
CA GLY A 66 -7.78 -2.54 -10.88
C GLY A 66 -7.68 -2.49 -9.36
N LYS A 67 -6.58 -1.93 -8.88
CA LYS A 67 -6.43 -1.54 -7.46
C LYS A 67 -7.29 -0.30 -7.20
N GLU A 68 -7.08 0.37 -6.07
CA GLU A 68 -7.70 1.66 -5.79
C GLU A 68 -7.58 2.63 -6.99
N GLN A 69 -8.72 3.17 -7.42
CA GLN A 69 -8.80 4.11 -8.54
C GLN A 69 -9.31 5.44 -8.00
N VAL A 70 -8.57 6.51 -8.29
CA VAL A 70 -9.01 7.89 -8.04
C VAL A 70 -9.37 8.50 -9.38
N LEU A 71 -10.64 8.86 -9.57
CA LEU A 71 -11.11 9.45 -10.81
C LEU A 71 -11.40 10.94 -10.57
N THR A 72 -10.74 11.80 -11.33
CA THR A 72 -10.98 13.25 -11.29
C THR A 72 -11.95 13.67 -12.39
N GLY A 73 -12.61 14.81 -12.18
CA GLY A 73 -13.52 15.39 -13.15
C GLY A 73 -12.81 15.89 -14.42
N PRO A 74 -13.57 16.25 -15.47
CA PRO A 74 -12.99 16.82 -16.68
C PRO A 74 -12.33 18.17 -16.39
N ILE A 75 -11.19 18.44 -17.03
CA ILE A 75 -10.46 19.71 -16.95
C ILE A 75 -10.34 20.26 -18.36
N LEU A 76 -10.65 21.55 -18.54
CA LEU A 76 -10.49 22.23 -19.82
C LEU A 76 -9.12 22.92 -19.84
N ILE A 77 -8.28 22.54 -20.81
CA ILE A 77 -6.96 23.11 -20.99
C ILE A 77 -6.95 23.98 -22.24
N ILE A 78 -6.59 25.25 -22.09
CA ILE A 78 -6.51 26.19 -23.21
C ILE A 78 -5.09 26.75 -23.32
N PRO A 79 -4.36 26.49 -24.42
CA PRO A 79 -3.05 27.07 -24.64
C PRO A 79 -3.15 28.57 -24.95
N TYR A 80 -2.24 29.36 -24.41
CA TYR A 80 -2.12 30.80 -24.69
C TYR A 80 -0.66 31.22 -24.78
N THR A 81 -0.38 32.32 -25.45
CA THR A 81 0.98 32.87 -25.56
C THR A 81 1.12 34.08 -24.64
N SER A 82 2.09 34.03 -23.72
CA SER A 82 2.46 35.14 -22.85
C SER A 82 3.82 35.67 -23.27
N ASP A 83 3.91 36.97 -23.47
CA ASP A 83 5.21 37.61 -23.61
C ASP A 83 5.81 37.75 -22.20
N GLN A 84 7.06 37.35 -22.06
CA GLN A 84 7.89 37.78 -20.95
C GLN A 84 8.94 38.74 -21.48
N GLU A 85 8.98 39.92 -20.87
CA GLU A 85 10.11 40.83 -20.98
C GLU A 85 11.27 40.17 -20.25
N THR A 86 12.25 39.68 -21.01
CA THR A 86 13.53 39.25 -20.44
C THR A 86 14.59 40.27 -20.82
N TRP A 87 15.49 40.54 -19.88
CA TRP A 87 16.64 41.40 -20.10
C TRP A 87 17.82 40.51 -20.45
N GLU A 88 18.36 40.66 -21.66
CA GLU A 88 19.56 39.95 -22.09
C GLU A 88 20.70 40.98 -22.18
N GLU A 89 21.87 40.68 -21.57
CA GLU A 89 23.05 41.53 -21.75
C GLU A 89 23.59 41.31 -23.16
N VAL A 90 23.38 42.28 -24.05
CA VAL A 90 23.89 42.22 -25.42
C VAL A 90 25.10 43.15 -25.49
N VAL A 91 26.20 42.64 -26.03
CA VAL A 91 27.42 43.44 -26.23
C VAL A 91 27.30 44.11 -27.60
N ILE A 92 26.96 45.39 -27.60
CA ILE A 92 27.00 46.24 -28.80
C ILE A 92 28.22 47.14 -28.65
N ASP A 93 29.13 47.06 -29.63
CA ASP A 93 30.31 47.93 -29.72
C ASP A 93 31.22 47.89 -28.46
N GLY A 94 31.41 46.70 -27.88
CA GLY A 94 32.29 46.46 -26.73
C GLY A 94 31.75 46.96 -25.38
N ARG A 95 30.55 47.53 -25.33
CA ARG A 95 29.84 47.91 -24.09
C ARG A 95 28.71 46.91 -23.81
N ARG A 96 28.55 46.57 -22.53
CA ARG A 96 27.41 45.75 -22.08
C ARG A 96 26.19 46.63 -21.96
N GLU A 97 25.22 46.45 -22.84
CA GLU A 97 23.93 47.11 -22.77
C GLU A 97 22.84 46.07 -22.47
N ARG A 98 21.85 46.46 -21.65
CA ARG A 98 20.67 45.63 -21.42
C ARG A 98 19.71 45.88 -22.58
N ALA A 99 19.59 44.89 -23.47
CA ALA A 99 18.55 44.92 -24.50
C ALA A 99 17.30 44.23 -23.96
N GLU A 100 16.16 44.88 -24.14
CA GLU A 100 14.86 44.30 -23.85
C GLU A 100 14.51 43.30 -24.97
N ARG A 101 14.33 42.02 -24.62
CA ARG A 101 13.93 40.99 -25.56
C ARG A 101 12.58 40.43 -25.15
N ILE A 102 11.58 40.62 -26.01
CA ILE A 102 10.26 40.04 -25.84
C ILE A 102 10.35 38.57 -26.27
N GLN A 103 10.28 37.64 -25.32
CA GLN A 103 10.13 36.22 -25.63
C GLN A 103 8.68 35.80 -25.46
N SER A 104 8.09 35.29 -26.54
CA SER A 104 6.75 34.72 -26.53
C SER A 104 6.81 33.27 -26.05
N LEU A 105 6.36 33.01 -24.82
CA LEU A 105 6.27 31.66 -24.25
C LEU A 105 4.84 31.13 -24.37
N ARG A 106 4.70 29.91 -24.88
CA ARG A 106 3.44 29.16 -24.82
C ARG A 106 3.20 28.67 -23.40
N ARG A 107 2.02 28.95 -22.86
CA ARG A 107 1.54 28.54 -21.53
C ARG A 107 0.20 27.82 -21.66
N GLN A 108 -0.18 27.10 -20.61
CA GLN A 108 -1.43 26.34 -20.55
C GLN A 108 -2.30 26.90 -19.42
N ALA A 109 -3.55 27.19 -19.75
CA ALA A 109 -4.59 27.58 -18.83
C ALA A 109 -5.40 26.36 -18.40
N TYR A 110 -5.65 26.18 -17.11
CA TYR A 110 -6.47 25.08 -16.59
C TYR A 110 -7.76 25.64 -16.01
N PHE A 111 -8.89 25.23 -16.58
CA PHE A 111 -10.21 25.63 -16.11
C PHE A 111 -10.96 24.42 -15.57
N MET A 112 -11.50 24.57 -14.36
CA MET A 112 -12.37 23.59 -13.73
C MET A 112 -13.82 23.81 -14.17
N PRO A 113 -14.64 22.74 -14.20
CA PRO A 113 -16.06 22.89 -14.52
C PRO A 113 -16.77 23.68 -13.41
N SER A 114 -17.67 24.58 -13.80
CA SER A 114 -18.52 25.32 -12.86
C SER A 114 -19.58 24.43 -12.21
N VAL A 115 -20.02 23.40 -12.94
CA VAL A 115 -20.90 22.35 -12.42
C VAL A 115 -20.31 21.02 -12.83
N PHE A 116 -20.07 20.16 -11.84
CA PHE A 116 -19.63 18.78 -12.05
C PHE A 116 -20.70 17.82 -11.50
N LYS A 117 -21.16 16.89 -12.35
CA LYS A 117 -22.06 15.80 -11.96
C LYS A 117 -21.40 14.47 -12.25
N ALA A 118 -21.37 13.61 -11.24
CA ALA A 118 -20.87 12.25 -11.34
C ALA A 118 -21.97 11.31 -10.87
N ASP A 119 -22.54 10.57 -11.81
CA ASP A 119 -23.53 9.53 -11.54
C ASP A 119 -22.90 8.17 -11.79
N GLY A 120 -23.17 7.20 -10.92
CA GLY A 120 -22.50 5.92 -10.98
C GLY A 120 -23.36 4.77 -10.49
N ARG A 121 -23.19 3.60 -11.11
CA ARG A 121 -23.70 2.33 -10.59
C ARG A 121 -22.55 1.39 -10.33
N ILE A 122 -22.43 0.93 -9.10
CA ILE A 122 -21.41 -0.02 -8.67
C ILE A 122 -22.09 -1.36 -8.39
N ARG A 123 -21.56 -2.43 -8.97
CA ARG A 123 -22.05 -3.79 -8.77
C ARG A 123 -20.93 -4.69 -8.25
N PRO A 124 -21.14 -5.42 -7.14
CA PRO A 124 -20.20 -6.42 -6.69
C PRO A 124 -20.22 -7.62 -7.63
N GLU A 125 -19.04 -8.15 -7.97
CA GLU A 125 -18.85 -9.39 -8.71
C GLU A 125 -17.93 -10.31 -7.92
N ARG A 126 -18.30 -11.59 -7.80
CA ARG A 126 -17.41 -12.60 -7.22
C ARG A 126 -16.43 -13.08 -8.29
N ARG A 127 -15.15 -13.04 -7.97
CA ARG A 127 -14.06 -13.54 -8.81
C ARG A 127 -13.34 -14.66 -8.09
N HIS A 128 -12.96 -15.69 -8.85
CA HIS A 128 -12.29 -16.86 -8.32
C HIS A 128 -10.91 -17.03 -8.94
N ARG A 129 -9.97 -17.55 -8.16
CA ARG A 129 -8.68 -18.03 -8.63
C ARG A 129 -8.31 -19.31 -7.88
N GLY A 130 -8.34 -20.44 -8.59
CA GLY A 130 -8.27 -21.75 -7.95
C GLY A 130 -9.47 -21.97 -7.02
N ILE A 131 -9.20 -22.30 -5.76
CA ILE A 131 -10.21 -22.49 -4.69
C ILE A 131 -10.54 -21.21 -3.92
N TYR A 132 -9.90 -20.08 -4.27
CA TYR A 132 -10.05 -18.82 -3.54
C TYR A 132 -11.02 -17.90 -4.28
N GLU A 133 -11.90 -17.26 -3.53
CA GLU A 133 -12.83 -16.24 -4.03
C GLU A 133 -12.56 -14.88 -3.39
N THR A 134 -12.84 -13.82 -4.14
CA THR A 134 -12.84 -12.44 -3.66
C THR A 134 -13.95 -11.64 -4.34
N VAL A 135 -14.39 -10.56 -3.71
CA VAL A 135 -15.38 -9.63 -4.26
C VAL A 135 -14.64 -8.47 -4.92
N VAL A 136 -14.90 -8.25 -6.20
CA VAL A 136 -14.47 -7.06 -6.94
C VAL A 136 -15.68 -6.19 -7.24
N TYR A 137 -15.45 -4.91 -7.53
CA TYR A 137 -16.53 -3.96 -7.82
C TYR A 137 -16.41 -3.49 -9.26
N ARG A 138 -17.44 -3.71 -10.07
CA ARG A 138 -17.56 -3.13 -11.41
C ARG A 138 -18.43 -1.89 -11.33
N GLY A 139 -17.85 -0.74 -11.64
CA GLY A 139 -18.56 0.53 -11.73
C GLY A 139 -18.81 0.96 -13.17
N THR A 140 -20.00 1.46 -13.47
CA THR A 140 -20.24 2.29 -14.66
C THR A 140 -20.49 3.71 -14.19
N LEU A 141 -19.66 4.65 -14.62
CA LEU A 141 -19.69 6.06 -14.22
C LEU A 141 -20.05 6.93 -15.43
N ASN A 142 -21.00 7.83 -15.23
CA ASN A 142 -21.36 8.91 -16.15
C ASN A 142 -20.88 10.21 -15.53
N LEU A 143 -19.86 10.82 -16.14
CA LEU A 143 -19.32 12.10 -15.71
C LEU A 143 -19.76 13.17 -16.68
N SER A 144 -20.32 14.27 -16.17
CA SER A 144 -20.64 15.45 -16.95
C SER A 144 -20.17 16.70 -16.24
N GLY A 145 -19.70 17.66 -17.03
CA GLY A 145 -19.20 18.94 -16.55
C GLY A 145 -19.68 20.06 -17.45
N SER A 146 -20.12 21.17 -16.86
CA SER A 146 -20.35 22.42 -17.58
C SER A 146 -19.24 23.40 -17.24
N PHE A 147 -18.71 24.07 -18.24
CA PHE A 147 -17.69 25.11 -18.05
C PHE A 147 -18.35 26.48 -18.23
N ALA A 148 -18.05 27.40 -17.33
CA ALA A 148 -18.29 28.81 -17.60
C ALA A 148 -17.34 29.28 -18.71
N ARG A 149 -17.65 30.41 -19.36
CA ARG A 149 -16.76 31.00 -20.35
C ARG A 149 -15.39 31.24 -19.69
N PRO A 150 -14.31 30.61 -20.19
CA PRO A 150 -12.98 30.80 -19.63
C PRO A 150 -12.59 32.27 -19.70
N SER A 151 -12.27 32.88 -18.55
CA SER A 151 -11.76 34.24 -18.48
C SER A 151 -10.25 34.21 -18.28
N PHE A 152 -9.53 34.97 -19.10
CA PHE A 152 -8.09 35.18 -19.00
C PHE A 152 -7.74 36.56 -18.43
N GLU A 153 -8.76 37.29 -17.93
CA GLU A 153 -8.61 38.65 -17.42
C GLU A 153 -7.66 38.71 -16.22
N GLU A 154 -7.70 37.71 -15.33
CA GLU A 154 -6.78 37.63 -14.18
C GLU A 154 -5.30 37.48 -14.61
N TRP A 155 -5.02 37.06 -15.84
CA TRP A 155 -3.67 36.81 -16.33
C TRP A 155 -3.18 37.85 -17.34
N ASN A 156 -3.96 38.91 -17.57
CA ASN A 156 -3.65 40.01 -18.49
C ASN A 156 -3.18 39.53 -19.88
N VAL A 157 -3.81 38.47 -20.39
CA VAL A 157 -3.49 37.87 -21.69
C VAL A 157 -4.37 38.51 -22.77
N ASP A 158 -3.76 39.02 -23.83
CA ASP A 158 -4.47 39.52 -25.00
C ASP A 158 -5.31 38.40 -25.66
N PRO A 159 -6.63 38.60 -25.89
CA PRO A 159 -7.50 37.63 -26.56
C PRO A 159 -6.97 37.12 -27.91
N ALA A 160 -6.16 37.90 -28.63
CA ALA A 160 -5.55 37.51 -29.90
C ALA A 160 -4.45 36.43 -29.79
N ARG A 161 -4.04 36.10 -28.56
CA ARG A 161 -2.94 35.17 -28.26
C ARG A 161 -3.38 33.85 -27.64
N ILE A 162 -4.70 33.65 -27.53
CA ILE A 162 -5.33 32.38 -27.19
C ILE A 162 -5.33 31.52 -28.47
N LEU A 163 -4.81 30.30 -28.37
CA LEU A 163 -4.62 29.39 -29.51
C LEU A 163 -5.76 28.37 -29.63
#